data_AF-W8S9C6-F1
#
_entry.id   AF-W8S9C6-F1
#
_cell.length_a   1.000
_cell.length_b   1.000
_cell.length_c   1.000
_cell.angle_alpha   90.00
_cell.angle_beta   90.00
_cell.angle_gamma   90.00
#
_symmetry.space_group_name_H-M   'P 1'
#
loop_
_entity.id
_entity.type
_entity.pdbx_description
1 polymer ?
#
loop_
_entity_poly.entity_id
_entity_poly.type
_entity_poly.pdbx_seq_one_letter_code
_entity_poly.pdbx_strand_id
1 'polypeptide(L)'
;MGGKEKRREVDFVTRTEKIRSRLQEAFAPRVLDVVDESESHRGHAGYQEGGESHFRVRIESEKFAGLSRIAQHRAVHDALGKELVAEIHALALKISA
;
A
#
# COMPACT_ATOMS: atom_id res chain seq x y z
N MET A 1 -0.58 24.01 39.36
CA MET A 1 0.23 22.77 39.52
C MET A 1 -0.21 21.78 38.45
N GLY A 2 0.63 21.52 37.45
CA GLY A 2 0.64 20.29 36.64
C GLY A 2 -0.50 20.02 35.65
N GLY A 3 -0.72 20.89 34.66
CA GLY A 3 -1.36 20.48 33.41
C GLY A 3 -0.44 19.50 32.68
N LYS A 4 -0.72 18.20 32.73
CA LYS A 4 -0.04 17.22 31.88
C LYS A 4 -0.76 17.16 30.54
N GLU A 5 -0.44 18.12 29.67
CA GLU A 5 -0.57 17.94 28.23
C GLU A 5 0.37 16.81 27.83
N LYS A 6 -0.17 15.59 27.78
CA LYS A 6 0.51 14.47 27.14
C LYS A 6 0.46 14.78 25.64
N ARG A 7 1.56 15.37 25.17
CA ARG A 7 1.87 15.62 23.75
C ARG A 7 1.39 14.42 22.94
N ARG A 8 0.49 14.67 21.98
CA ARG A 8 0.12 13.68 20.97
C ARG A 8 1.40 13.35 20.22
N GLU A 9 1.90 12.13 20.43
CA GLU A 9 2.77 11.46 19.47
C GLU A 9 2.01 11.52 18.14
N VAL A 10 2.55 12.24 17.16
CA VAL A 10 1.92 12.34 15.85
C VAL A 10 2.21 10.99 15.21
N ASP A 11 1.24 10.06 15.26
CA ASP A 11 1.32 8.78 14.57
C ASP A 11 1.53 9.06 13.07
N PHE A 12 2.78 9.04 12.61
CA PHE A 12 3.10 9.12 11.20
C PHE A 12 2.69 7.79 10.56
N VAL A 13 1.49 7.75 10.00
CA VAL A 13 1.01 6.58 9.24
C VAL A 13 1.90 6.40 8.02
N THR A 14 2.60 5.28 7.97
CA THR A 14 3.50 4.90 6.87
C THR A 14 2.71 4.67 5.57
N ARG A 15 3.35 4.76 4.41
CA ARG A 15 2.68 4.42 3.13
C ARG A 15 2.26 2.96 3.10
N THR A 16 3.06 2.08 3.71
CA THR A 16 2.72 0.66 3.92
C THR A 16 1.36 0.52 4.63
N GLU A 17 1.17 1.24 5.74
CA GLU A 17 -0.09 1.23 6.48
C GLU A 17 -1.25 1.85 5.69
N LYS A 18 -1.01 2.93 4.95
CA LYS A 18 -2.03 3.53 4.04
C LYS A 18 -2.47 2.53 2.98
N ILE A 19 -1.53 1.84 2.33
CA ILE A 19 -1.81 0.80 1.31
C ILE A 19 -2.63 -0.32 1.95
N ARG A 20 -2.17 -0.84 3.09
CA ARG A 20 -2.85 -1.92 3.80
C ARG A 20 -4.28 -1.54 4.19
N SER A 21 -4.47 -0.37 4.77
CA SER A 21 -5.79 0.11 5.21
C SER A 21 -6.75 0.26 4.04
N ARG A 22 -6.34 0.93 2.94
CA ARG A 22 -7.20 1.14 1.76
C ARG A 22 -7.61 -0.17 1.12
N LEU A 23 -6.68 -1.13 0.98
CA LEU A 23 -6.98 -2.42 0.38
C LEU A 23 -7.83 -3.30 1.29
N GLN A 24 -7.61 -3.25 2.60
CA GLN A 24 -8.44 -3.97 3.57
C GLN A 24 -9.89 -3.48 3.52
N GLU A 25 -10.10 -2.16 3.51
CA GLU A 25 -11.42 -1.55 3.46
C GLU A 25 -12.13 -1.82 2.12
N ALA A 26 -11.43 -1.63 1.00
CA ALA A 26 -12.02 -1.77 -0.33
C ALA A 26 -12.39 -3.23 -0.67
N PHE A 27 -11.57 -4.20 -0.24
CA PHE A 27 -11.70 -5.57 -0.72
C PHE A 27 -12.09 -6.60 0.34
N ALA A 28 -12.02 -6.27 1.63
CA ALA A 28 -12.15 -7.23 2.73
C ALA A 28 -11.44 -8.56 2.42
N PRO A 29 -10.14 -8.52 2.05
CA PRO A 29 -9.44 -9.66 1.51
C PRO A 29 -9.25 -10.75 2.57
N ARG A 30 -9.26 -12.00 2.12
CA ARG A 30 -8.90 -13.16 2.96
C ARG A 30 -7.38 -13.27 3.15
N VAL A 31 -6.60 -12.75 2.19
CA VAL A 31 -5.14 -12.63 2.28
C VAL A 31 -4.74 -11.24 1.81
N LEU A 32 -3.97 -10.54 2.62
CA LEU A 32 -3.35 -9.26 2.26
C LEU A 32 -1.93 -9.22 2.82
N ASP A 33 -0.97 -9.17 1.92
CA ASP A 33 0.45 -9.02 2.22
C ASP A 33 0.99 -7.82 1.45
N VAL A 34 1.57 -6.86 2.18
CA VAL A 34 2.10 -5.59 1.64
C VAL A 34 3.54 -5.49 2.11
N VAL A 35 4.47 -5.54 1.16
CA VAL A 35 5.91 -5.55 1.43
C VAL A 35 6.55 -4.34 0.76
N ASP A 36 7.25 -3.52 1.53
CA ASP A 36 8.16 -2.50 1.03
C ASP A 36 9.46 -3.18 0.56
N GLU A 37 9.75 -3.07 -0.74
CA GLU A 37 10.95 -3.63 -1.36
C GLU A 37 12.02 -2.57 -1.66
N SER A 38 11.83 -1.33 -1.20
CA SER A 38 12.66 -0.20 -1.59
C SER A 38 14.15 -0.39 -1.30
N GLU A 39 14.49 -1.08 -0.20
CA GLU A 39 15.89 -1.36 0.13
C GLU A 39 16.60 -2.30 -0.85
N SER A 40 15.86 -3.21 -1.49
CA SER A 40 16.41 -4.12 -2.52
C SER A 40 16.85 -3.38 -3.79
N HIS A 41 16.47 -2.12 -3.93
CA HIS A 41 16.81 -1.26 -5.07
C HIS A 41 17.84 -0.18 -4.73
N ARG A 42 18.48 -0.24 -3.55
CA ARG A 42 19.54 0.70 -3.16
C ARG A 42 20.61 0.79 -4.26
N GLY A 43 20.83 1.99 -4.78
CA GLY A 43 21.83 2.27 -5.83
C GLY A 43 21.32 2.32 -7.27
N HIS A 44 20.02 2.12 -7.51
CA HIS A 44 19.39 2.32 -8.82
C HIS A 44 18.70 3.69 -8.92
N ALA A 45 18.50 4.21 -10.15
CA ALA A 45 17.94 5.54 -10.40
C ALA A 45 16.53 5.79 -9.81
N GLY A 46 15.79 4.73 -9.42
CA GLY A 46 14.48 4.82 -8.76
C GLY A 46 14.52 4.74 -7.22
N TYR A 47 15.70 4.59 -6.61
CA TYR A 47 15.84 4.56 -5.14
C TYR A 47 15.61 5.95 -4.56
N GLN A 48 14.73 6.05 -3.57
CA GLN A 48 14.53 7.26 -2.76
C GLN A 48 15.11 6.99 -1.37
N GLU A 49 15.96 7.91 -0.89
CA GLU A 49 16.45 7.86 0.49
C GLU A 49 15.25 7.95 1.46
N GLY A 50 15.08 6.94 2.31
CA GLY A 50 13.96 6.85 3.25
C GLY A 50 13.02 5.65 3.04
N GLY A 51 13.12 4.92 1.93
CA GLY A 51 12.28 3.74 1.65
C GLY A 51 10.89 4.10 1.10
N GLU A 52 9.96 3.16 1.17
CA GLU A 52 8.55 3.33 0.80
C GLU A 52 8.29 3.88 -0.62
N SER A 53 9.09 3.47 -1.60
CA SER A 53 8.95 3.79 -3.02
C SER A 53 8.58 2.60 -3.90
N HIS A 54 9.00 1.38 -3.54
CA HIS A 54 8.70 0.15 -4.27
C HIS A 54 7.89 -0.80 -3.40
N PHE A 55 6.72 -1.20 -3.86
CA PHE A 55 5.83 -2.08 -3.11
C PHE A 55 5.48 -3.34 -3.88
N ARG A 56 5.38 -4.44 -3.15
CA ARG A 56 4.73 -5.67 -3.62
C ARG A 56 3.50 -5.93 -2.78
N VAL A 57 2.39 -6.19 -3.46
CA VAL A 57 1.14 -6.56 -2.81
C VAL A 57 0.65 -7.90 -3.34
N ARG A 58 0.40 -8.82 -2.41
CA ARG A 58 -0.40 -10.03 -2.66
C ARG A 58 -1.76 -9.83 -2.01
N ILE A 59 -2.81 -9.95 -2.81
CA ILE A 59 -4.18 -9.78 -2.32
C ILE A 59 -5.09 -10.87 -2.88
N GLU A 60 -5.90 -11.46 -1.99
CA GLU A 60 -6.89 -12.46 -2.33
C GLU A 60 -8.27 -12.04 -1.81
N SER A 61 -9.26 -11.94 -2.70
CA SER A 61 -10.63 -11.52 -2.35
C SER A 61 -11.63 -12.00 -3.39
N GLU A 62 -12.78 -12.47 -2.93
CA GLU A 62 -13.94 -12.82 -3.77
C GLU A 62 -14.39 -11.67 -4.69
N LYS A 63 -14.08 -10.41 -4.33
CA LYS A 63 -14.39 -9.24 -5.18
C LYS A 63 -13.63 -9.23 -6.50
N PHE A 64 -12.59 -10.06 -6.65
CA PHE A 64 -11.84 -10.23 -7.90
C PHE A 64 -12.39 -11.34 -8.80
N ALA A 65 -13.37 -12.12 -8.31
CA ALA A 65 -13.99 -13.19 -9.09
C ALA A 65 -14.67 -12.64 -10.35
N GLY A 66 -14.44 -13.31 -11.48
CA GLY A 66 -15.01 -12.90 -12.77
C GLY A 66 -14.39 -11.64 -13.40
N LEU A 67 -13.48 -10.95 -12.70
CA LEU A 67 -12.75 -9.81 -13.27
C LEU A 67 -11.58 -10.29 -14.14
N SER A 68 -11.36 -9.62 -15.27
CA SER A 68 -10.15 -9.81 -16.06
C SER A 68 -8.93 -9.31 -15.28
N ARG A 69 -7.73 -9.79 -15.63
CA ARG A 69 -6.48 -9.34 -15.01
C ARG A 69 -6.33 -7.81 -15.01
N ILE A 70 -6.66 -7.15 -16.13
CA ILE A 70 -6.59 -5.68 -16.21
C ILE A 70 -7.61 -5.03 -15.28
N ALA A 71 -8.84 -5.57 -15.21
CA ALA A 71 -9.88 -5.05 -14.32
C ALA A 71 -9.50 -5.20 -12.83
N GLN A 72 -8.87 -6.31 -12.46
CA GLN A 72 -8.34 -6.53 -11.11
C GLN A 72 -7.27 -5.49 -10.75
N HIS A 73 -6.28 -5.28 -11.64
CA HIS A 73 -5.26 -4.26 -11.44
C HIS A 73 -5.87 -2.87 -11.31
N ARG A 74 -6.80 -2.51 -12.20
CA ARG A 74 -7.49 -1.20 -12.15
C ARG A 74 -8.23 -1.02 -10.82
N ALA A 75 -8.98 -2.03 -10.37
CA ALA A 75 -9.68 -1.97 -9.09
C ALA A 75 -8.72 -1.69 -7.93
N VAL A 76 -7.56 -2.35 -7.89
CA VAL A 76 -6.54 -2.11 -6.86
C VAL A 76 -5.99 -0.69 -6.94
N HIS A 77 -5.62 -0.21 -8.13
CA HIS A 77 -5.14 1.17 -8.29
C HIS A 77 -6.19 2.22 -7.90
N ASP A 78 -7.46 1.98 -8.25
CA ASP A 78 -8.58 2.86 -7.90
C ASP A 78 -8.77 2.91 -6.37
N ALA A 79 -8.72 1.76 -5.70
CA ALA A 79 -8.81 1.68 -4.23
C ALA A 79 -7.64 2.37 -3.52
N LEU A 80 -6.43 2.27 -4.07
CA LEU A 80 -5.27 2.96 -3.54
C LEU A 80 -5.36 4.47 -3.74
N GLY A 81 -6.11 4.97 -4.72
CA GLY A 81 -6.28 6.39 -4.97
C GLY A 81 -5.06 7.06 -5.60
N LYS A 82 -5.31 8.09 -6.41
CA LYS A 82 -4.29 8.74 -7.25
C LYS A 82 -3.14 9.35 -6.44
N GLU A 83 -3.43 9.92 -5.28
CA GLU A 83 -2.43 10.57 -4.42
C GLU A 83 -1.40 9.56 -3.90
N LEU A 84 -1.85 8.43 -3.34
CA LEU A 84 -0.96 7.41 -2.80
C LEU A 84 -0.18 6.70 -3.92
N VAL A 85 -0.82 6.48 -5.08
CA VAL A 85 -0.15 5.92 -6.25
C VAL A 85 0.92 6.87 -6.80
N ALA A 86 0.70 8.18 -6.72
CA ALA A 86 1.70 9.18 -7.14
C ALA A 86 2.89 9.31 -6.18
N GLU A 87 2.70 8.94 -4.91
CA GLU A 87 3.77 8.94 -3.90
C GLU A 87 4.71 7.73 -4.00
N ILE A 88 4.33 6.67 -4.73
CA ILE A 88 5.11 5.45 -4.90
C ILE A 88 5.67 5.34 -6.32
N HIS A 89 6.86 4.78 -6.47
CA HIS A 89 7.52 4.61 -7.76
C HIS A 89 7.05 3.36 -8.49
N ALA A 90 6.91 2.23 -7.78
CA ALA A 90 6.53 0.96 -8.37
C ALA A 90 5.59 0.16 -7.46
N LEU A 91 4.63 -0.53 -8.08
CA LEU A 91 3.67 -1.41 -7.39
C LEU A 91 3.54 -2.73 -8.16
N ALA A 92 4.10 -3.79 -7.61
CA ALA A 92 3.96 -5.16 -8.11
C ALA A 92 2.72 -5.81 -7.49
N LEU A 93 1.78 -6.28 -8.31
CA LEU A 93 0.53 -6.87 -7.85
C LEU A 93 0.43 -8.36 -8.19
N LYS A 94 0.12 -9.17 -7.17
CA LYS A 94 -0.33 -10.55 -7.29
C LYS A 94 -1.76 -10.65 -6.77
N ILE A 95 -2.73 -10.75 -7.69
CA ILE A 95 -4.16 -10.71 -7.38
C ILE A 95 -4.78 -12.06 -7.72
N SER A 96 -5.59 -12.60 -6.82
CA SER A 96 -6.44 -13.77 -7.07
C SER A 96 -7.79 -13.64 -6.36
N ALA A 97 -8.80 -14.38 -6.83
CA ALA A 97 -10.10 -14.47 -6.18
C ALA A 97 -10.05 -15.45 -5.02
#